data_AF-A0A7K5YYP4-F1
#
_entry.id   AF-A0A7K5YYP4-F1
#
_cell.length_a   1.000
_cell.length_b   1.000
_cell.length_c   1.000
_cell.angle_alpha   90.00
_cell.angle_beta   90.00
_cell.angle_gamma   90.00
#
_symmetry.space_group_name_H-M   'P 1'
#
loop_
_entity.id
_entity.type
_entity.pdbx_description
1 polymer ?
#
loop_
_entity_poly.entity_id
_entity_poly.type
_entity_poly.pdbx_seq_one_letter_code
_entity_poly.pdbx_strand_id
1 'polypeptide(L)'
;MDRVYEKALPEERLFGILPNCSHAYCLGCIRKWRRSRDFHSVVIKACPECRVTSSYYIPHFFWVSDTREKEELIESFNFFMGKIRCKFFVFFRGHCPFESDCIYLHELP
;
A
#
# COMPACT_ATOMS: atom_id res chain seq x y z
N MET A 1 -16.82 14.08 -0.55
CA MET A 1 -15.72 13.38 -1.25
C MET A 1 -14.61 14.39 -1.41
N ASP A 2 -13.46 14.19 -0.75
CA ASP A 2 -12.38 15.18 -0.75
C ASP A 2 -11.64 15.20 -2.08
N ARG A 3 -11.40 16.40 -2.62
CA ARG A 3 -10.59 16.58 -3.83
C ARG A 3 -9.11 16.54 -3.46
N VAL A 4 -8.46 15.41 -3.73
CA VAL A 4 -7.06 15.15 -3.35
C VAL A 4 -6.10 16.23 -3.85
N TYR A 5 -6.30 16.73 -5.07
CA TYR A 5 -5.46 17.76 -5.68
C TYR A 5 -5.54 19.14 -5.00
N GLU A 6 -6.64 19.41 -4.27
CA GLU A 6 -6.88 20.70 -3.62
C GLU A 6 -6.33 20.76 -2.19
N LYS A 7 -5.69 19.68 -1.71
CA LYS A 7 -5.12 19.64 -0.36
C LYS A 7 -3.99 20.66 -0.20
N ALA A 8 -3.92 21.25 1.00
CA ALA A 8 -2.96 22.32 1.31
C ALA A 8 -1.51 21.86 1.15
N LEU A 9 -1.19 20.65 1.64
CA LEU A 9 0.15 20.09 1.61
C LEU A 9 0.36 19.24 0.33
N PRO A 10 1.42 19.50 -0.47
CA PRO A 10 1.72 18.72 -1.67
C PRO A 10 1.86 17.21 -1.43
N GLU A 11 2.42 16.82 -0.28
CA GLU A 11 2.58 15.42 0.14
C GLU A 11 1.25 14.69 0.41
N GLU A 12 0.17 15.44 0.63
CA GLU A 12 -1.18 14.88 0.79
C GLU A 12 -1.94 14.75 -0.52
N ARG A 13 -1.42 15.33 -1.62
CA ARG A 13 -2.00 15.29 -2.97
C ARG A 13 -1.67 13.98 -3.71
N LEU A 14 -1.58 12.90 -2.96
CA LEU A 14 -1.30 11.56 -3.46
C LEU A 14 -2.51 10.67 -3.22
N PHE A 15 -2.71 9.72 -4.12
CA PHE A 15 -3.64 8.62 -3.96
C PHE A 15 -2.91 7.42 -3.37
N GLY A 16 -3.60 6.68 -2.51
CA GLY A 16 -3.23 5.32 -2.15
C GLY A 16 -4.03 4.35 -2.98
N ILE A 17 -3.38 3.75 -3.98
CA ILE A 17 -3.97 2.74 -4.86
C ILE A 17 -3.89 1.38 -4.18
N LEU A 18 -5.02 0.66 -4.10
CA LEU A 18 -5.04 -0.70 -3.57
C LEU A 18 -4.84 -1.72 -4.70
N PRO A 19 -3.82 -2.59 -4.62
CA PRO A 19 -3.57 -3.60 -5.66
C PRO A 19 -4.77 -4.51 -5.93
N ASN A 20 -5.47 -4.95 -4.88
CA ASN A 20 -6.45 -6.05 -4.98
C ASN A 20 -7.89 -5.59 -5.30
N CYS A 21 -8.17 -4.29 -5.46
CA CYS A 21 -9.50 -3.80 -5.84
C CYS A 21 -9.44 -2.46 -6.58
N SER A 22 -10.48 -2.05 -7.29
CA SER A 22 -10.52 -0.79 -8.03
C SER A 22 -10.63 0.48 -7.17
N HIS A 23 -10.70 0.35 -5.84
CA HIS A 23 -10.85 1.49 -4.96
C HIS A 23 -9.50 2.16 -4.71
N ALA A 24 -9.51 3.49 -4.77
CA ALA A 24 -8.39 4.32 -4.37
C ALA A 24 -8.87 5.41 -3.41
N TYR A 25 -7.94 5.86 -2.57
CA TYR A 25 -8.22 6.81 -1.50
C TYR A 25 -7.19 7.92 -1.53
N CYS A 26 -7.49 9.04 -0.86
CA CYS A 26 -6.42 9.97 -0.52
C CYS A 26 -5.36 9.26 0.34
N LEU A 27 -4.08 9.56 0.16
CA LEU A 27 -2.99 8.90 0.89
C LEU A 27 -3.16 9.03 2.41
N GLY A 28 -3.57 10.20 2.89
CA GLY A 28 -3.88 10.41 4.31
C GLY A 28 -5.04 9.55 4.82
N CYS A 29 -6.05 9.30 3.99
CA CYS A 29 -7.25 8.54 4.31
C CYS A 29 -6.90 7.06 4.52
N ILE A 30 -6.18 6.46 3.57
CA ILE A 30 -5.76 5.06 3.69
C ILE A 30 -4.73 4.89 4.82
N ARG A 31 -3.86 5.87 5.06
CA ARG A 31 -2.94 5.86 6.21
C ARG A 31 -3.70 5.86 7.53
N LYS A 32 -4.74 6.69 7.67
CA LYS A 32 -5.59 6.71 8.87
C LYS A 32 -6.29 5.37 9.08
N TRP A 33 -6.87 4.81 8.01
CA TRP A 33 -7.49 3.48 8.04
C TRP A 33 -6.53 2.39 8.53
N ARG A 34 -5.33 2.33 7.95
CA ARG A 34 -4.29 1.33 8.27
C ARG A 34 -3.72 1.46 9.68
N ARG A 35 -3.87 2.63 10.32
CA ARG A 35 -3.41 2.90 11.69
C ARG A 35 -4.50 2.78 12.74
N SER A 36 -5.76 2.58 12.35
CA SER A 36 -6.86 2.40 13.30
C SER A 36 -6.58 1.19 14.19
N ARG A 37 -6.83 1.35 15.48
CA ARG A 37 -6.74 0.27 16.48
C ARG A 37 -8.12 -0.27 16.86
N ASP A 38 -9.16 0.28 16.24
CA ASP A 38 -10.56 -0.02 16.56
C ASP A 38 -11.01 -1.35 15.96
N PHE A 39 -10.21 -1.91 15.04
CA PHE A 39 -10.53 -3.14 14.31
C PHE A 39 -9.36 -4.13 14.33
N HIS A 40 -9.68 -5.41 14.15
CA HIS A 40 -8.70 -6.48 13.95
C HIS A 40 -7.78 -6.20 12.75
N SER A 41 -6.56 -6.73 12.81
CA SER A 41 -5.50 -6.55 11.79
C SER A 41 -5.95 -6.89 10.37
N VAL A 42 -6.82 -7.90 10.21
CA VAL A 42 -7.38 -8.31 8.91
C VAL A 42 -8.26 -7.21 8.32
N VAL A 43 -9.06 -6.54 9.15
CA VAL A 43 -10.00 -5.50 8.72
C VAL A 43 -9.25 -4.25 8.29
N ILE A 44 -8.27 -3.80 9.08
CA ILE A 44 -7.45 -2.63 8.72
C ILE A 44 -6.56 -2.91 7.50
N LYS A 45 -6.26 -4.18 7.21
CA LYS A 45 -5.55 -4.60 6.00
C LYS A 45 -6.46 -4.71 4.76
N ALA A 46 -7.76 -4.54 4.92
CA ALA A 46 -8.73 -4.62 3.84
C ALA A 46 -9.09 -3.26 3.26
N CYS A 47 -9.68 -3.26 2.08
CA CYS A 47 -10.34 -2.10 1.50
C CYS A 47 -11.50 -1.62 2.40
N PRO A 48 -11.60 -0.32 2.73
CA PRO A 48 -12.72 0.25 3.48
C PRO A 48 -14.11 -0.07 2.89
N GLU A 49 -14.22 -0.13 1.57
CA GLU A 49 -15.49 -0.33 0.86
C GLU A 49 -15.78 -1.81 0.59
N CYS A 50 -14.95 -2.49 -0.20
CA CYS A 50 -15.23 -3.86 -0.63
C CYS A 50 -14.66 -4.96 0.27
N ARG A 51 -13.91 -4.60 1.33
CA ARG A 51 -13.29 -5.53 2.29
C ARG A 51 -12.33 -6.56 1.69
N VAL A 52 -11.95 -6.42 0.41
CA VAL A 52 -10.88 -7.21 -0.19
C VAL A 52 -9.56 -6.88 0.51
N THR A 53 -8.87 -7.90 1.00
CA THR A 53 -7.57 -7.77 1.65
C THR A 53 -6.53 -7.26 0.65
N SER A 54 -5.74 -6.29 1.08
CA SER A 54 -4.61 -5.80 0.29
C SER A 54 -3.50 -5.39 1.23
N SER A 55 -2.41 -6.16 1.30
CA SER A 55 -1.42 -6.03 2.38
C SER A 55 -0.64 -4.72 2.37
N TYR A 56 -0.58 -4.04 1.22
CA TYR A 56 0.05 -2.73 1.03
C TYR A 56 -0.83 -1.82 0.18
N TYR A 57 -0.39 -0.58 -0.01
CA TYR A 57 -0.97 0.38 -0.95
C TYR A 57 0.17 1.08 -1.71
N ILE A 58 -0.11 1.51 -2.93
CA ILE A 58 0.87 2.19 -3.80
C ILE A 58 0.56 3.70 -3.74
N PRO A 59 1.47 4.53 -3.21
CA PRO A 59 1.36 5.98 -3.33
C PRO A 59 1.54 6.40 -4.81
N HIS A 60 0.57 7.10 -5.37
CA HIS A 60 0.60 7.54 -6.77
C HIS A 60 0.00 8.94 -6.92
N PHE A 61 0.51 9.75 -7.87
CA PHE A 61 0.02 11.11 -8.09
C PHE A 61 -1.36 11.15 -8.75
N PHE A 62 -1.64 10.15 -9.58
CA PHE A 62 -2.87 10.08 -10.36
C PHE A 62 -3.75 8.95 -9.86
N TRP A 63 -5.06 9.19 -9.98
CA TRP A 63 -6.04 8.13 -9.87
C TRP A 63 -5.88 7.18 -11.07
N VAL A 64 -5.83 5.88 -10.80
CA VAL A 64 -5.76 4.86 -11.84
C VAL A 64 -7.10 4.12 -11.90
N SER A 65 -7.82 4.29 -13.00
CA SER A 65 -9.10 3.61 -13.26
C SER A 65 -8.99 2.45 -14.24
N ASP A 66 -8.01 2.50 -15.15
CA ASP A 66 -7.80 1.45 -16.14
C ASP A 66 -7.12 0.23 -15.50
N THR A 67 -7.61 -0.96 -15.82
CA THR A 67 -7.09 -2.21 -15.25
C THR A 67 -5.66 -2.46 -15.69
N ARG A 68 -5.31 -2.20 -16.95
CA ARG A 68 -3.97 -2.48 -17.49
C ARG A 68 -2.94 -1.51 -16.92
N GLU A 69 -3.25 -0.21 -16.89
CA GLU A 69 -2.39 0.79 -16.24
C GLU A 69 -2.12 0.42 -14.77
N LYS A 70 -3.16 -0.08 -14.08
CA LYS A 70 -3.04 -0.52 -12.69
C LYS A 70 -2.14 -1.75 -12.53
N GLU A 71 -2.29 -2.74 -13.40
CA GLU A 71 -1.43 -3.93 -13.41
C GLU A 71 0.04 -3.55 -13.64
N GLU A 72 0.32 -2.71 -14.63
CA GLU A 72 1.67 -2.19 -14.91
C GLU A 72 2.26 -1.43 -13.72
N LEU A 73 1.44 -0.61 -13.04
CA LEU A 73 1.82 0.10 -11.82
C LEU A 73 2.16 -0.87 -10.69
N ILE A 74 1.35 -1.91 -10.46
CA ILE A 74 1.57 -2.92 -9.42
C ILE A 74 2.86 -3.69 -9.70
N GLU A 75 3.05 -4.15 -10.93
CA GLU A 75 4.24 -4.91 -11.34
C GLU A 75 5.52 -4.08 -11.16
N SER A 76 5.51 -2.85 -11.69
CA SER A 76 6.64 -1.93 -11.56
C SER A 76 6.96 -1.65 -10.10
N PHE A 77 5.93 -1.34 -9.30
CA PHE A 77 6.11 -1.07 -7.87
C PHE A 77 6.70 -2.26 -7.13
N ASN A 78 6.14 -3.46 -7.30
CA ASN A 78 6.65 -4.66 -6.65
C ASN A 78 8.08 -4.99 -7.09
N PHE A 79 8.42 -4.78 -8.36
CA PHE A 79 9.78 -4.96 -8.87
C PHE A 79 10.78 -4.02 -8.19
N PHE A 80 10.45 -2.74 -8.01
CA PHE A 80 11.33 -1.81 -7.30
C PHE A 80 11.43 -2.12 -5.81
N MET A 81 10.31 -2.48 -5.17
CA MET A 81 10.28 -2.80 -3.74
C MET A 81 11.05 -4.09 -3.44
N GLY A 82 10.96 -5.08 -4.33
CA GLY A 82 11.70 -6.34 -4.25
C GLY A 82 13.21 -6.21 -4.41
N LYS A 83 13.75 -5.02 -4.72
CA LYS A 83 15.19 -4.72 -4.69
C LYS A 83 15.65 -4.08 -3.39
N ILE A 84 14.71 -3.57 -2.60
CA ILE A 84 15.01 -2.91 -1.33
C ILE A 84 15.02 -3.97 -0.23
N ARG A 85 16.14 -4.08 0.50
CA ARG A 85 16.27 -5.03 1.61
C ARG A 85 15.22 -4.76 2.69
N CYS A 86 14.51 -5.81 3.07
CA CYS A 86 13.50 -5.74 4.13
C CYS A 86 14.16 -5.43 5.48
N LYS A 87 13.84 -4.26 6.03
CA LYS A 87 14.38 -3.82 7.33
C LYS A 87 14.07 -4.80 8.46
N PHE A 88 12.86 -5.36 8.47
CA PHE A 88 12.45 -6.34 9.48
C PHE A 88 13.26 -7.63 9.36
N PHE A 89 13.35 -8.18 8.14
CA PHE A 89 14.08 -9.41 7.88
C PHE A 89 15.56 -9.31 8.29
N VAL A 90 16.21 -8.20 7.92
CA VAL A 90 17.62 -7.94 8.28
C VAL A 90 17.77 -7.78 9.80
N PHE A 91 16.90 -6.98 10.44
CA PHE A 91 17.01 -6.66 11.86
C PHE A 91 16.72 -7.87 12.76
N PHE A 92 15.72 -8.68 12.42
CA PHE A 92 15.31 -9.86 13.17
C PHE A 92 15.96 -11.16 12.65
N ARG A 93 17.12 -11.06 11.97
CA ARG A 93 17.95 -12.20 11.53
C ARG A 93 17.17 -13.30 10.79
N GLY A 94 16.41 -12.91 9.77
CA GLY A 94 15.65 -13.83 8.92
C GLY A 94 14.16 -13.92 9.24
N HIS A 95 13.65 -13.12 10.19
CA HIS A 95 12.22 -13.08 10.51
C HIS A 95 11.57 -11.77 10.03
N CYS A 96 10.51 -11.87 9.24
CA CYS A 96 9.69 -10.72 8.83
C CYS A 96 8.24 -10.94 9.29
N PRO A 97 7.63 -10.01 10.05
CA PRO A 97 6.26 -10.16 10.54
C PRO A 97 5.19 -10.12 9.43
N PHE A 98 5.60 -9.81 8.20
CA PHE A 98 4.73 -9.80 7.02
C PHE A 98 4.88 -11.07 6.18
N GLU A 99 5.87 -11.93 6.44
CA GLU A 99 6.03 -13.22 5.75
C GLU A 99 5.89 -13.11 4.22
N SER A 100 4.93 -13.83 3.63
CA SER A 100 4.61 -13.84 2.20
C SER A 100 3.93 -12.56 1.70
N ASP A 101 3.38 -11.74 2.59
CA ASP A 101 2.81 -10.43 2.25
C ASP A 101 3.89 -9.34 2.09
N CYS A 102 5.16 -9.64 2.41
CA CYS A 102 6.23 -8.65 2.32
C CYS A 102 6.64 -8.39 0.87
N ILE A 103 6.57 -7.11 0.46
CA ILE A 103 6.99 -6.66 -0.87
C ILE A 103 8.48 -6.34 -0.99
N TYR A 104 9.24 -6.52 0.10
CA TYR A 104 10.67 -6.18 0.17
C TYR A 104 11.55 -7.43 0.08
N LEU A 105 12.81 -7.25 -0.29
CA LEU A 105 13.76 -8.35 -0.45
C LEU A 105 14.10 -9.01 0.89
N HIS A 106 13.85 -10.32 1.00
CA HIS A 106 14.26 -11.18 2.10
C HIS A 106 15.54 -11.93 1.75
N GLU A 107 16.69 -11.28 1.95
CA GLU A 107 18.01 -11.85 1.67
C GLU A 107 18.85 -11.83 2.95
N LEU A 108 19.35 -13.00 3.35
CA LEU A 108 20.31 -13.13 4.44
C LEU A 108 21.69 -12.65 3.98
N PRO A 109 22.52 -12.06 4.86
CA PRO A 109 23.88 -11.65 4.53
C PRO A 109 24.74 -12.79 3.99
#